data_AF-H6C953-F1
#
_entry.id   AF-H6C953-F1
#
_cell.length_a   1.000
_cell.length_b   1.000
_cell.length_c   1.000
_cell.angle_alpha   90.00
_cell.angle_beta   90.00
_cell.angle_gamma   90.00
#
_symmetry.space_group_name_H-M   'P 1'
#
loop_
_entity.id
_entity.type
_entity.pdbx_description
1 polymer ?
#
loop_
_entity_poly.entity_id
_entity_poly.type
_entity_poly.pdbx_seq_one_letter_code
_entity_poly.pdbx_strand_id
1 'polypeptide(L)'
;MSTTNTLGVGIPVFYALVEPTIFIPFIKASKEDLATTSKMIRLWWTNGLPLGLAVVFSVTLPTIIGGIYASRLFPHDSAKRTLCLAGSAFALGHFAFVPTISQTIKNACDEEVEKKGQSIEYVKKWLKVHFWRTLTADLPALVCFGIVAFSNSF
;
A
#
# COMPACT_ATOMS: atom_id res chain seq x y z
N MET A 1 8.44 6.75 31.04
CA MET A 1 8.07 7.68 29.95
C MET A 1 8.13 6.87 28.64
N SER A 2 7.00 6.31 28.21
CA SER A 2 6.93 5.42 27.05
C SER A 2 6.45 6.22 25.85
N THR A 3 7.39 6.65 25.01
CA THR A 3 7.08 7.18 23.68
C THR A 3 6.88 6.02 22.74
N THR A 4 5.67 5.44 22.75
CA THR A 4 5.19 4.56 21.67
C THR A 4 4.99 5.40 20.41
N ASN A 5 6.11 5.70 19.74
CA ASN A 5 6.11 6.13 18.35
C ASN A 5 5.79 4.90 17.49
N THR A 6 4.53 4.45 17.49
CA THR A 6 3.98 3.52 16.50
C THR A 6 3.85 4.25 15.16
N LEU A 7 4.97 4.67 14.60
CA LEU A 7 4.99 5.42 13.34
C LEU A 7 4.96 4.41 12.18
N GLY A 8 3.80 4.31 11.53
CA GLY A 8 3.72 3.98 10.10
C GLY A 8 3.14 2.62 9.70
N VAL A 9 3.13 1.61 10.57
CA VAL A 9 2.86 0.23 10.10
C VAL A 9 1.42 0.00 9.63
N GLY A 10 0.44 0.73 10.17
CA GLY A 10 -0.97 0.59 9.80
C GLY A 10 -1.39 1.34 8.53
N ILE A 11 -0.56 2.25 8.03
CA ILE A 11 -0.96 3.16 6.94
C ILE A 11 -1.23 2.40 5.63
N PRO A 12 -0.41 1.44 5.17
CA PRO A 12 -0.71 0.69 3.95
C PRO A 12 -2.03 -0.10 4.04
N VAL A 13 -2.32 -0.67 5.22
CA VAL A 13 -3.59 -1.39 5.47
C VAL A 13 -4.77 -0.42 5.51
N PHE A 14 -4.61 0.75 6.13
CA PHE A 14 -5.62 1.81 6.12
C PHE A 14 -5.96 2.26 4.69
N TYR A 15 -4.95 2.53 3.85
CA TYR A 15 -5.16 2.88 2.45
C TYR A 15 -5.90 1.79 1.67
N ALA A 16 -5.60 0.51 1.93
CA ALA A 16 -6.31 -0.59 1.29
C ALA A 16 -7.81 -0.65 1.64
N LEU A 17 -8.21 -0.15 2.81
CA LEU A 17 -9.62 -0.02 3.19
C LEU A 17 -10.28 1.22 2.58
N VAL A 18 -9.52 2.30 2.39
CA VAL A 18 -10.02 3.57 1.85
C VAL A 18 -10.12 3.55 0.32
N GLU A 19 -9.17 2.95 -0.39
CA GLU A 19 -9.16 2.96 -1.86
C GLU A 19 -10.44 2.39 -2.50
N PRO A 20 -11.07 1.31 -1.99
CA PRO A 20 -12.37 0.87 -2.48
C PRO A 20 -13.46 1.94 -2.36
N THR A 21 -13.46 2.75 -1.29
CA THR A 21 -14.47 3.82 -1.10
C THR A 21 -14.28 4.96 -2.10
N ILE A 22 -13.06 5.15 -2.61
CA ILE A 22 -12.75 6.11 -3.67
C ILE A 22 -13.10 5.54 -5.05
N PHE A 23 -12.66 4.32 -5.37
CA PHE A 23 -12.72 3.80 -6.74
C PHE A 23 -14.00 3.07 -7.12
N ILE A 24 -14.72 2.45 -6.18
CA ILE A 24 -16.01 1.80 -6.47
C ILE A 24 -17.04 2.80 -7.01
N PRO A 25 -17.18 4.02 -6.46
CA PRO A 25 -18.04 5.05 -7.04
C PRO A 25 -17.70 5.35 -8.51
N PHE A 26 -16.42 5.51 -8.86
CA PHE A 26 -16.01 5.70 -10.27
C PHE A 26 -16.40 4.50 -11.14
N ILE A 27 -16.18 3.27 -10.67
CA ILE A 27 -16.58 2.07 -11.42
C ILE A 27 -18.10 2.04 -11.64
N LYS A 28 -18.90 2.45 -10.66
CA LYS A 28 -20.36 2.54 -10.82
C LYS A 28 -20.75 3.64 -11.82
N ALA A 29 -20.19 4.84 -11.68
CA ALA A 29 -20.45 5.97 -12.57
C ALA A 29 -20.07 5.69 -14.03
N SER A 30 -19.04 4.86 -14.27
CA SER A 30 -18.63 4.48 -15.63
C SER A 30 -19.70 3.75 -16.44
N LYS A 31 -20.71 3.17 -15.77
CA LYS A 31 -21.85 2.51 -16.44
C LYS A 31 -22.82 3.51 -17.06
N GLU A 32 -22.83 4.74 -16.56
CA GLU A 32 -23.70 5.82 -17.04
C GLU A 32 -22.95 6.71 -18.03
N ASP A 33 -21.73 7.13 -17.69
CA ASP A 33 -20.88 7.95 -18.57
C ASP A 33 -19.42 7.47 -18.51
N LEU A 34 -19.08 6.55 -19.43
CA LEU A 34 -17.75 5.96 -19.52
C LEU A 34 -16.69 6.99 -19.91
N ALA A 35 -17.01 7.93 -20.79
CA ALA A 35 -16.04 8.88 -21.34
C ALA A 35 -15.60 9.88 -20.26
N THR A 36 -16.56 10.52 -19.60
CA THR A 36 -16.27 11.48 -18.51
C THR A 36 -15.58 10.77 -17.35
N THR A 37 -16.07 9.59 -16.95
CA THR A 37 -15.47 8.86 -15.82
C THR A 37 -14.04 8.41 -16.12
N SER A 38 -13.76 7.93 -17.34
CA SER A 38 -12.39 7.54 -17.73
C SER A 38 -11.42 8.72 -17.66
N LYS A 39 -11.87 9.90 -18.11
CA LYS A 39 -11.08 11.14 -18.01
C LYS A 39 -10.82 11.55 -16.57
N MET A 40 -11.82 11.49 -15.71
CA MET A 40 -11.67 11.80 -14.28
C MET A 40 -10.68 10.85 -13.60
N ILE A 41 -10.74 9.55 -13.90
CA ILE A 41 -9.79 8.57 -13.38
C ILE A 41 -8.37 8.85 -13.85
N ARG A 42 -8.17 9.16 -15.13
CA ARG A 42 -6.84 9.51 -15.64
C ARG A 42 -6.27 10.72 -14.91
N LEU A 43 -7.06 11.79 -14.78
CA LEU A 43 -6.64 13.01 -14.08
C LEU A 43 -6.35 12.76 -12.59
N TRP A 44 -7.17 11.95 -11.92
CA TRP A 44 -6.94 11.56 -10.53
C TRP A 44 -5.59 10.87 -10.38
N TRP A 45 -5.27 9.91 -11.25
CA TRP A 45 -3.99 9.21 -11.22
C TRP A 45 -2.83 10.12 -11.58
N THR A 46 -2.92 10.88 -12.68
CA THR A 46 -1.82 11.77 -13.12
C THR A 46 -1.47 12.82 -12.06
N ASN A 47 -2.48 13.42 -11.42
CA ASN A 47 -2.26 14.47 -10.43
C ASN A 47 -1.97 13.92 -9.03
N GLY A 48 -2.58 12.80 -8.66
CA GLY A 48 -2.44 12.18 -7.34
C GLY A 48 -1.18 11.32 -7.19
N LEU A 49 -0.67 10.74 -8.28
CA LEU A 49 0.44 9.79 -8.25
C LEU A 49 1.72 10.36 -7.59
N PRO A 50 2.18 11.59 -7.87
CA PRO A 50 3.38 12.12 -7.21
C PRO A 50 3.25 12.16 -5.68
N LEU A 51 2.08 12.59 -5.18
CA LEU A 51 1.80 12.61 -3.74
C LEU A 51 1.65 11.18 -3.18
N GLY A 52 0.98 10.30 -3.91
CA GLY A 52 0.85 8.89 -3.53
C GLY A 52 2.20 8.19 -3.40
N LEU A 53 3.11 8.40 -4.36
CA LEU A 53 4.47 7.89 -4.30
C LEU A 53 5.23 8.45 -3.09
N ALA A 54 5.12 9.76 -2.83
CA ALA A 54 5.74 10.38 -1.67
C ALA A 54 5.27 9.73 -0.36
N VAL A 55 3.97 9.47 -0.21
CA VAL A 55 3.42 8.73 0.95
C VAL A 55 3.98 7.32 1.04
N VAL A 56 3.99 6.55 -0.05
CA VAL A 56 4.51 5.17 -0.05
C VAL A 56 5.97 5.14 0.41
N PHE A 57 6.84 5.98 -0.14
CA PHE A 57 8.24 6.00 0.26
C PHE A 57 8.45 6.54 1.68
N SER A 58 7.67 7.53 2.10
CA SER A 58 7.77 8.12 3.44
C SER A 58 7.29 7.19 4.56
N VAL A 59 6.53 6.15 4.23
CA VAL A 59 5.98 5.20 5.20
C VAL A 59 6.68 3.85 5.12
N THR A 60 6.80 3.28 3.92
CA THR A 60 7.27 1.90 3.74
C THR A 60 8.78 1.79 3.98
N LEU A 61 9.61 2.74 3.51
CA LEU A 61 11.06 2.69 3.76
C LEU A 61 11.39 2.84 5.26
N PRO A 62 10.84 3.82 6.01
CA PRO A 62 11.05 3.89 7.45
C PRO A 62 10.54 2.66 8.19
N THR A 63 9.44 2.04 7.75
CA THR A 63 8.95 0.79 8.36
C THR A 63 9.98 -0.34 8.25
N ILE A 64 10.57 -0.52 7.05
CA ILE A 64 11.61 -1.54 6.82
C ILE A 64 12.85 -1.25 7.67
N ILE A 65 13.38 -0.03 7.60
CA ILE A 65 14.58 0.41 8.30
C ILE A 65 14.39 0.32 9.81
N GLY A 66 13.24 0.82 10.30
CA GLY A 66 12.88 0.82 11.72
C GLY A 66 12.76 -0.60 12.28
N GLY A 67 12.13 -1.52 11.54
CA GLY A 67 12.06 -2.92 11.95
C GLY A 67 13.44 -3.60 12.02
N ILE A 68 14.31 -3.37 11.03
CA ILE A 68 15.67 -3.90 11.03
C ILE A 68 16.47 -3.31 12.20
N TYR A 69 16.36 -2.00 12.44
CA TYR A 69 17.02 -1.36 13.57
C TYR A 69 16.52 -1.89 14.91
N ALA A 70 15.20 -2.01 15.10
CA ALA A 70 14.59 -2.56 16.30
C ALA A 70 15.02 -4.01 16.57
N SER A 71 15.21 -4.82 15.52
CA SER A 71 15.69 -6.20 15.67
C SER A 71 17.06 -6.29 16.37
N ARG A 72 17.90 -5.25 16.26
CA ARG A 72 19.22 -5.18 16.90
C ARG A 72 19.13 -4.87 18.40
N LEU A 73 17.98 -4.40 18.88
CA LEU A 73 17.74 -4.09 20.30
C LEU A 73 17.29 -5.32 21.10
N PHE A 74 16.96 -6.42 20.43
CA PHE A 74 16.48 -7.65 21.06
C PHE A 74 17.52 -8.78 21.01
N PRO A 75 17.54 -9.72 21.98
CA PRO A 75 18.44 -10.88 21.96
C PRO A 75 18.29 -11.72 20.69
N HIS A 76 19.39 -12.39 20.28
CA HIS A 76 19.47 -13.13 19.03
C HIS A 76 18.37 -14.19 18.86
N ASP A 77 18.01 -14.89 19.94
CA ASP A 77 17.03 -15.98 19.95
C ASP A 77 15.63 -15.54 20.41
N SER A 78 15.39 -14.23 20.51
CA SER A 78 14.09 -13.72 20.95
C SER A 78 13.05 -13.77 19.83
N ALA A 79 11.81 -14.12 20.21
CA ALA A 79 10.66 -14.04 19.32
C ALA A 79 10.46 -12.61 18.78
N LYS A 80 10.72 -11.58 19.59
CA LYS A 80 10.63 -10.16 19.18
C LYS A 80 11.59 -9.82 18.05
N ARG A 81 12.84 -10.29 18.11
CA ARG A 81 13.82 -10.10 17.03
C ARG A 81 13.34 -10.75 15.74
N THR A 82 12.88 -12.00 15.82
CA THR A 82 12.36 -12.74 14.67
C THR A 82 11.17 -12.02 14.04
N LEU A 83 10.22 -11.53 14.85
CA LEU A 83 9.06 -10.78 14.38
C LEU A 83 9.44 -9.43 13.76
N CYS A 84 10.43 -8.72 14.29
CA CYS A 84 10.95 -7.50 13.67
C CYS A 84 11.51 -7.76 12.27
N LEU A 85 12.33 -8.82 12.12
CA LEU A 85 12.92 -9.19 10.83
C LEU A 85 11.87 -9.69 9.85
N ALA A 86 10.93 -10.52 10.30
CA ALA A 86 9.81 -10.99 9.48
C ALA A 86 8.92 -9.82 9.02
N GLY A 87 8.57 -8.91 9.93
CA GLY A 87 7.81 -7.70 9.62
C GLY A 87 8.52 -6.83 8.57
N SER A 88 9.83 -6.63 8.70
CA SER A 88 10.63 -5.90 7.70
C SER A 88 10.67 -6.63 6.35
N ALA A 89 10.75 -7.96 6.34
CA ALA A 89 10.74 -8.76 5.12
C ALA A 89 9.38 -8.66 4.40
N PHE A 90 8.26 -8.75 5.13
CA PHE A 90 6.93 -8.54 4.56
C PHE A 90 6.72 -7.11 4.06
N ALA A 91 7.18 -6.10 4.81
CA ALA A 91 7.14 -4.70 4.37
C ALA A 91 7.98 -4.47 3.10
N LEU A 92 9.13 -5.13 2.96
CA LEU A 92 9.91 -5.14 1.72
C LEU A 92 9.13 -5.81 0.57
N GLY A 93 8.38 -6.87 0.88
CA GLY A 93 7.47 -7.55 -0.04
C GLY A 93 6.44 -6.63 -0.71
N HIS A 94 6.09 -5.49 -0.08
CA HIS A 94 5.27 -4.45 -0.71
C HIS A 94 5.82 -4.04 -2.09
N PHE A 95 7.15 -3.90 -2.19
CA PHE A 95 7.82 -3.46 -3.41
C PHE A 95 7.89 -4.54 -4.50
N ALA A 96 7.65 -5.82 -4.17
CA ALA A 96 7.57 -6.89 -5.17
C ALA A 96 6.41 -6.68 -6.17
N PHE A 97 5.40 -5.90 -5.79
CA PHE A 97 4.26 -5.57 -6.63
C PHE A 97 4.50 -4.37 -7.55
N VAL A 98 5.62 -3.65 -7.39
CA VAL A 98 5.94 -2.42 -8.16
C VAL A 98 5.86 -2.63 -9.67
N PRO A 99 6.40 -3.70 -10.29
CA PRO A 99 6.32 -3.86 -11.75
C PRO A 99 4.88 -3.95 -12.27
N THR A 100 4.03 -4.72 -11.57
CA THR A 100 2.63 -4.89 -11.95
C THR A 100 1.82 -3.61 -11.70
N ILE A 101 2.07 -2.95 -10.57
CA ILE A 101 1.42 -1.70 -10.19
C ILE A 101 1.80 -0.57 -11.14
N SER A 102 3.08 -0.38 -11.42
CA SER A 102 3.58 0.71 -12.26
C SER A 102 3.01 0.62 -13.67
N GLN A 103 2.95 -0.59 -14.24
CA GLN A 103 2.34 -0.80 -15.55
C GLN A 103 0.83 -0.53 -15.53
N THR A 104 0.13 -0.90 -14.44
CA THR A 104 -1.31 -0.68 -14.30
C THR A 104 -1.64 0.81 -14.19
N ILE A 105 -0.91 1.55 -13.36
CA ILE A 105 -1.07 2.99 -13.19
C ILE A 105 -0.67 3.73 -14.48
N LYS A 106 0.45 3.35 -15.11
CA LYS A 106 0.89 3.93 -16.38
C LYS A 106 -0.23 3.89 -17.42
N ASN A 107 -0.89 2.73 -17.55
CA ASN A 107 -2.01 2.59 -18.48
C ASN A 107 -3.25 3.37 -18.02
N ALA A 108 -3.51 3.49 -16.71
CA ALA A 108 -4.59 4.33 -16.21
C ALA A 108 -4.37 5.84 -16.48
N CYS A 109 -3.10 6.28 -16.55
CA CYS A 109 -2.72 7.66 -16.88
C CYS A 109 -2.65 7.95 -18.39
N ASP A 110 -2.74 6.92 -19.25
CA ASP A 110 -2.54 7.03 -20.68
C ASP A 110 -3.79 7.62 -21.38
N GLU A 111 -3.60 8.65 -22.20
CA GLU A 111 -4.70 9.33 -22.92
C GLU A 111 -5.32 8.48 -24.02
N GLU A 112 -4.55 7.61 -24.67
CA GLU A 112 -5.06 6.69 -25.68
C GLU A 112 -5.86 5.55 -25.04
N VAL A 113 -5.49 5.14 -23.83
CA VAL A 113 -6.30 4.21 -23.01
C VAL A 113 -7.59 4.87 -22.55
N GLU A 114 -7.53 6.15 -22.13
CA GLU A 114 -8.71 6.94 -21.77
C GLU A 114 -9.70 7.06 -22.94
N LYS A 115 -9.22 7.46 -24.13
CA LYS A 115 -10.06 7.64 -25.33
C LYS A 115 -10.79 6.35 -25.73
N LYS A 116 -10.23 5.19 -25.38
CA LYS A 116 -10.83 3.87 -25.60
C LYS A 116 -11.79 3.44 -24.49
N GLY A 117 -11.97 4.25 -23.45
CA GLY A 117 -12.80 3.93 -22.28
C GLY A 117 -12.21 2.83 -21.39
N GLN A 118 -10.90 2.54 -21.51
CA GLN A 118 -10.27 1.38 -20.86
C GLN A 118 -9.65 1.70 -19.50
N SER A 119 -9.58 2.97 -19.09
CA SER A 119 -8.98 3.38 -17.81
C SER A 119 -9.67 2.73 -16.60
N ILE A 120 -10.98 2.49 -16.69
CA ILE A 120 -11.76 1.83 -15.64
C ILE A 120 -11.33 0.37 -15.42
N GLU A 121 -10.98 -0.34 -16.47
CA GLU A 121 -10.48 -1.72 -16.35
C GLU A 121 -9.13 -1.77 -15.64
N TYR A 122 -8.28 -0.76 -15.86
CA TYR A 122 -7.02 -0.62 -15.12
C TYR A 122 -7.24 -0.24 -13.66
N VAL A 123 -8.28 0.51 -13.32
CA VAL A 123 -8.69 0.74 -11.91
C VAL A 123 -9.16 -0.55 -11.23
N LYS A 124 -9.94 -1.39 -11.92
CA LYS A 124 -10.32 -2.71 -11.39
C LYS A 124 -9.09 -3.61 -11.16
N LYS A 125 -8.17 -3.61 -12.13
CA LYS A 125 -6.89 -4.33 -12.00
C LYS A 125 -6.06 -3.79 -10.84
N TRP A 126 -6.02 -2.47 -10.67
CA TRP A 126 -5.36 -1.82 -9.53
C TRP A 126 -5.94 -2.33 -8.21
N LEU A 127 -7.26 -2.26 -8.01
CA LEU A 127 -7.90 -2.73 -6.78
C LEU A 127 -7.57 -4.20 -6.48
N LYS A 128 -7.54 -5.06 -7.51
CA LYS A 128 -7.17 -6.47 -7.36
C LYS A 128 -5.72 -6.65 -6.91
N VAL A 129 -4.78 -5.97 -7.57
CA VAL A 129 -3.35 -6.09 -7.25
C VAL A 129 -3.05 -5.48 -5.89
N HIS A 130 -3.67 -4.33 -5.57
CA HIS A 130 -3.55 -3.68 -4.27
C HIS A 130 -4.07 -4.56 -3.14
N PHE A 131 -5.23 -5.20 -3.33
CA PHE A 131 -5.77 -6.17 -2.37
C PHE A 131 -4.78 -7.30 -2.07
N TRP A 132 -4.21 -7.93 -3.11
CA TRP A 132 -3.24 -9.01 -2.92
C TRP A 132 -1.95 -8.53 -2.26
N ARG A 133 -1.43 -7.36 -2.63
CA ARG A 133 -0.28 -6.74 -1.96
C ARG A 133 -0.59 -6.55 -0.46
N THR A 134 -1.76 -6.02 -0.14
CA THR A 134 -2.15 -5.81 1.25
C THR A 134 -2.29 -7.10 2.01
N LEU A 135 -2.94 -8.11 1.43
CA LEU A 135 -3.16 -9.38 2.10
C LEU A 135 -1.85 -10.15 2.35
N THR A 136 -0.89 -10.08 1.43
CA THR A 136 0.32 -10.93 1.44
C THR A 136 1.58 -10.24 1.95
N ALA A 137 1.62 -8.90 1.97
CA ALA A 137 2.74 -8.12 2.48
C ALA A 137 2.32 -7.19 3.61
N ASP A 138 1.38 -6.27 3.36
CA ASP A 138 1.08 -5.19 4.31
C ASP A 138 0.46 -5.72 5.63
N LEU A 139 -0.49 -6.65 5.54
CA LEU A 139 -1.18 -7.23 6.70
C LEU A 139 -0.26 -8.14 7.53
N PRO A 140 0.52 -9.08 6.95
CA PRO A 140 1.52 -9.83 7.70
C PRO A 140 2.57 -8.94 8.38
N ALA A 141 3.03 -7.88 7.71
CA ALA A 141 3.94 -6.90 8.31
C ALA A 141 3.29 -6.21 9.52
N LEU A 142 2.05 -5.74 9.37
CA LEU A 142 1.28 -5.12 10.44
C LEU A 142 1.11 -6.06 11.64
N VAL A 143 0.79 -7.34 11.40
CA VAL A 143 0.66 -8.33 12.47
C VAL A 143 1.98 -8.54 13.20
N CYS A 144 3.08 -8.71 12.48
CA CYS A 144 4.40 -8.92 13.09
C CYS A 144 4.80 -7.74 13.99
N PHE A 145 4.72 -6.52 13.47
CA PHE A 145 5.08 -5.33 14.23
C PHE A 145 4.06 -4.99 15.32
N GLY A 146 2.77 -5.27 15.09
CA GLY A 146 1.73 -5.14 16.11
C GLY A 146 2.00 -6.04 17.31
N ILE A 147 2.36 -7.31 17.09
CA ILE A 147 2.74 -8.22 18.17
C ILE A 147 3.96 -7.67 18.93
N VAL A 148 4.99 -7.18 18.23
CA VAL A 148 6.17 -6.59 18.90
C VAL A 148 5.78 -5.35 19.74
N ALA A 149 4.96 -4.46 19.19
CA ALA A 149 4.58 -3.20 19.83
C ALA A 149 3.65 -3.40 21.04
N PHE A 150 2.74 -4.38 20.98
CA PHE A 150 1.74 -4.62 22.01
C PHE A 150 2.06 -5.80 22.94
N SER A 151 3.13 -6.56 22.67
CA SER A 151 3.69 -7.51 23.64
C SER A 151 4.43 -6.74 24.74
N ASN A 152 3.67 -6.18 25.67
CA ASN A 152 4.21 -5.61 26.90
C ASN A 152 4.85 -6.71 27.76
N SER A 153 6.13 -6.49 28.06
CA SER A 153 6.66 -6.32 29.41
C SER A 153 6.01 -7.14 30.54
N PHE A 154 6.63 -8.27 30.86
CA PHE A 154 6.77 -8.80 32.22
C PHE A 154 8.25 -9.10 32.45
#